data_AF-A0A4S4G786-F1
#
_entry.id   AF-A0A4S4G786-F1
#
_cell.length_a   1.000
_cell.length_b   1.000
_cell.length_c   1.000
_cell.angle_alpha   90.00
_cell.angle_beta   90.00
_cell.angle_gamma   90.00
#
_symmetry.space_group_name_H-M   'P 1'
#
loop_
_entity.id
_entity.type
_entity.pdbx_description
1 polymer ?
#
loop_
_entity_poly.entity_id
_entity_poly.type
_entity_poly.pdbx_seq_one_letter_code
_entity_poly.pdbx_strand_id
1 'polypeptide(L)'
;MINQFITLTLLCAAISGVAQQTAKITSPDGKLAVEVSTVSEGKPVFAVTYNGKDILEPSPLGFKSDVGDFTKNMAITTVKQGVVNKSYYQDRIKK
;
A
#
# COMPACT_ATOMS: atom_id res chain seq x y z
N MET A 1 -7.52 -28.31 36.98
CA MET A 1 -7.84 -26.88 36.76
C MET A 1 -6.65 -26.07 36.22
N ILE A 2 -5.38 -26.45 36.48
CA ILE A 2 -4.19 -25.78 35.94
C ILE A 2 -4.00 -25.96 34.42
N ASN A 3 -4.26 -27.15 33.86
CA ASN A 3 -4.11 -27.38 32.41
C ASN A 3 -5.07 -26.57 31.53
N GLN A 4 -6.21 -26.14 32.08
CA GLN A 4 -7.25 -25.40 31.35
C GLN A 4 -6.89 -23.93 31.17
N PHE A 5 -6.14 -23.35 32.13
CA PHE A 5 -5.59 -22.00 32.01
C PHE A 5 -4.41 -21.96 31.03
N ILE A 6 -3.57 -23.00 31.00
CA ILE A 6 -2.42 -23.11 30.07
C ILE A 6 -2.90 -23.20 28.61
N THR A 7 -3.99 -23.91 28.34
CA THR A 7 -4.57 -24.01 26.99
C THR A 7 -5.18 -22.68 26.52
N LEU A 8 -5.76 -21.89 27.44
CA LEU A 8 -6.35 -20.59 27.11
C LEU A 8 -5.28 -19.52 26.83
N THR A 9 -4.12 -19.57 27.50
CA THR A 9 -2.99 -18.67 27.24
C THR A 9 -2.31 -18.97 25.90
N LEU A 10 -2.26 -20.23 25.46
CA LEU A 10 -1.66 -20.61 24.17
C LEU A 10 -2.49 -20.14 22.95
N LEU A 11 -3.81 -19.98 23.11
CA LEU A 11 -4.71 -19.56 22.02
C LEU A 11 -4.66 -18.04 21.75
N CYS A 12 -4.32 -17.24 22.76
CA CYS A 12 -4.20 -15.78 22.62
C CYS A 12 -2.90 -15.33 21.95
N ALA A 13 -1.85 -16.16 21.95
CA ALA A 13 -0.56 -15.83 21.33
C ALA A 13 -0.54 -15.99 19.79
N ALA A 14 -1.57 -16.60 19.20
CA ALA A 14 -1.63 -16.90 17.77
C ALA A 14 -2.12 -15.73 16.89
N ILE A 15 -2.58 -14.63 17.48
CA ILE A 15 -3.08 -13.45 16.75
C ILE A 15 -2.02 -12.35 16.74
N SER A 16 -0.80 -12.70 16.33
CA SER A 16 0.16 -11.69 15.89
C SER A 16 -0.17 -11.38 14.43
N GLY A 17 -1.18 -10.52 14.20
CA GLY A 17 -1.49 -10.02 12.88
C GLY A 17 -0.27 -9.29 12.33
N VAL A 18 0.32 -9.80 11.24
CA VAL A 18 1.33 -9.05 10.48
C VAL A 18 0.67 -7.77 9.99
N ALA A 19 1.05 -6.65 10.58
CA ALA A 19 0.58 -5.34 10.13
C ALA A 19 1.11 -5.15 8.70
N GLN A 20 0.19 -5.10 7.74
CA GLN A 20 0.52 -4.81 6.35
C GLN A 20 1.12 -3.41 6.27
N GLN A 21 2.34 -3.30 5.72
CA GLN A 21 2.95 -2.01 5.50
C GLN A 21 2.18 -1.28 4.40
N THR A 22 1.63 -0.11 4.74
CA THR A 22 0.85 0.71 3.80
C THR A 22 1.35 2.15 3.77
N ALA A 23 1.18 2.79 2.63
CA ALA A 23 1.42 4.22 2.41
C ALA A 23 0.26 4.78 1.58
N LYS A 24 -0.45 5.79 2.13
CA LYS A 24 -1.62 6.38 1.50
C LYS A 24 -1.42 7.87 1.22
N ILE A 25 -1.93 8.34 0.08
CA ILE A 25 -1.95 9.75 -0.30
C ILE A 25 -3.32 10.11 -0.91
N THR A 26 -3.77 11.34 -0.68
CA THR A 26 -5.06 11.85 -1.16
C THR A 26 -4.84 13.08 -2.04
N SER A 27 -5.67 13.25 -3.07
CA SER A 27 -5.69 14.45 -3.92
C SER A 27 -6.01 15.72 -3.13
N PRO A 28 -5.66 16.92 -3.67
CA PRO A 28 -5.94 18.18 -3.00
C PRO A 28 -7.42 18.43 -2.68
N ASP A 29 -8.34 17.88 -3.50
CA ASP A 29 -9.79 17.99 -3.29
C ASP A 29 -10.37 16.87 -2.40
N GLY A 30 -9.53 15.96 -1.90
CA GLY A 30 -9.92 14.90 -0.99
C GLY A 30 -10.62 13.70 -1.64
N LYS A 31 -10.93 13.76 -2.95
CA LYS A 31 -11.80 12.76 -3.58
C LYS A 31 -11.06 11.52 -4.05
N LEU A 32 -9.84 11.67 -4.53
CA LEU A 32 -9.03 10.56 -5.04
C LEU A 32 -8.01 10.16 -3.97
N ALA A 33 -7.96 8.89 -3.61
CA ALA A 33 -6.90 8.37 -2.74
C ALA A 33 -6.19 7.19 -3.40
N VAL A 34 -4.87 7.18 -3.31
CA VAL A 34 -4.00 6.10 -3.75
C VAL A 34 -3.34 5.49 -2.53
N GLU A 35 -3.40 4.17 -2.44
CA GLU A 35 -2.72 3.40 -1.40
C GLU A 35 -1.72 2.45 -2.04
N VAL A 36 -0.50 2.42 -1.52
CA VAL A 36 0.54 1.44 -1.85
C VAL A 36 0.72 0.54 -0.65
N SER A 37 0.72 -0.76 -0.85
CA SER A 37 0.95 -1.73 0.22
C SER A 37 1.68 -2.97 -0.28
N THR A 38 2.14 -3.80 0.65
CA THR A 38 2.76 -5.10 0.33
C THR A 38 1.85 -6.23 0.79
N VAL A 39 1.47 -7.12 -0.12
CA VAL A 39 0.67 -8.32 0.21
C VAL A 39 1.58 -9.53 0.46
N SER A 40 1.03 -10.75 0.42
CA SER A 40 1.78 -12.00 0.60
C SER A 40 3.08 -12.03 -0.20
N GLU A 41 4.15 -12.53 0.44
CA GLU A 41 5.51 -12.60 -0.13
C GLU A 41 6.11 -11.23 -0.50
N GLY A 42 5.66 -10.14 0.13
CA GLY A 42 6.21 -8.80 -0.12
C GLY A 42 5.94 -8.31 -1.55
N LYS A 43 4.87 -8.79 -2.20
CA LYS A 43 4.45 -8.30 -3.51
C LYS A 43 3.86 -6.89 -3.35
N PRO A 44 4.45 -5.85 -3.93
CA PRO A 44 3.89 -4.50 -3.84
C PRO A 44 2.65 -4.39 -4.73
N VAL A 45 1.62 -3.73 -4.23
CA VAL A 45 0.38 -3.43 -4.95
C VAL A 45 -0.02 -1.98 -4.73
N PHE A 46 -0.81 -1.43 -5.64
CA PHE A 46 -1.51 -0.17 -5.42
C PHE A 46 -3.00 -0.30 -5.68
N ALA A 47 -3.80 0.46 -4.93
CA ALA A 47 -5.24 0.56 -5.09
C ALA A 47 -5.65 2.02 -5.17
N VAL A 48 -6.77 2.30 -5.84
CA VAL A 48 -7.28 3.66 -6.01
C VAL A 48 -8.76 3.73 -5.68
N THR A 49 -9.11 4.73 -4.88
CA THR A 49 -10.50 5.06 -4.54
C THR A 49 -10.85 6.45 -5.02
N TYR A 50 -12.09 6.64 -5.47
CA TYR A 50 -12.66 7.93 -5.80
C TYR A 50 -13.98 8.15 -5.07
N ASN A 51 -14.09 9.22 -4.29
CA ASN A 51 -15.18 9.47 -3.33
C ASN A 51 -15.45 8.25 -2.44
N GLY A 52 -14.38 7.58 -1.98
CA GLY A 52 -14.47 6.39 -1.13
C GLY A 52 -14.96 5.12 -1.83
N LYS A 53 -15.16 5.14 -3.16
CA LYS A 53 -15.49 3.94 -3.95
C LYS A 53 -14.24 3.41 -4.63
N ASP A 54 -14.04 2.11 -4.60
CA ASP A 54 -12.95 1.46 -5.34
C ASP A 54 -13.14 1.68 -6.84
N ILE A 55 -12.14 2.31 -7.47
CA ILE A 55 -12.06 2.48 -8.93
C ILE A 55 -10.92 1.66 -9.53
N LEU A 56 -9.96 1.25 -8.70
CA LEU A 56 -8.93 0.29 -9.04
C LEU A 56 -8.64 -0.59 -7.83
N GLU A 57 -8.95 -1.87 -7.96
CA GLU A 57 -8.60 -2.91 -6.99
C GLU A 57 -7.08 -3.09 -6.90
N PRO A 58 -6.55 -3.71 -5.83
CA PRO A 58 -5.13 -3.94 -5.63
C PRO A 58 -4.42 -4.53 -6.86
N SER A 59 -3.66 -3.67 -7.53
CA SER A 59 -2.97 -3.94 -8.79
C SER A 59 -1.46 -4.03 -8.57
N PRO A 60 -0.77 -5.02 -9.17
CA PRO A 60 0.63 -5.28 -8.88
C PRO A 60 1.55 -4.15 -9.34
N LEU A 61 2.56 -3.86 -8.53
CA LEU A 61 3.72 -3.05 -8.88
C LEU A 61 4.96 -3.95 -9.03
N GLY A 62 5.99 -3.42 -9.68
CA GLY A 62 7.28 -4.08 -9.82
C GLY A 62 7.58 -4.54 -11.25
N PHE A 63 8.83 -4.95 -11.46
CA PHE A 63 9.35 -5.39 -12.76
C PHE A 63 10.50 -6.38 -12.57
N LYS A 64 10.83 -7.12 -13.63
CA LYS A 64 12.02 -7.98 -13.69
C LYS A 64 13.05 -7.36 -14.61
N SER A 65 14.30 -7.48 -14.23
CA SER A 65 15.47 -7.02 -14.99
C SER A 65 16.57 -8.07 -14.97
N ASP A 66 17.61 -7.87 -15.78
CA ASP A 66 18.84 -8.66 -15.77
C ASP A 66 19.58 -8.62 -14.43
N VAL A 67 19.48 -7.52 -13.69
CA VAL A 67 20.12 -7.32 -12.39
C VAL A 67 19.27 -7.78 -11.19
N GLY A 68 18.01 -8.18 -11.41
CA GLY A 68 17.15 -8.64 -10.33
C GLY A 68 15.65 -8.67 -10.59
N ASP A 69 14.94 -9.30 -9.66
CA ASP A 69 13.48 -9.42 -9.62
C ASP A 69 12.91 -8.47 -8.54
N PHE A 70 12.24 -7.40 -8.99
CA PHE A 70 11.60 -6.40 -8.13
C PHE A 70 10.08 -6.60 -8.08
N THR A 71 9.59 -7.82 -8.28
CA THR A 71 8.15 -8.13 -8.24
C THR A 71 7.66 -8.67 -6.90
N LYS A 72 8.57 -9.01 -5.99
CA LYS A 72 8.30 -9.66 -4.69
C LYS A 72 9.38 -9.35 -3.67
N ASN A 73 9.17 -9.77 -2.42
CA ASN A 73 10.07 -9.56 -1.28
C ASN A 73 10.41 -8.09 -1.03
N MET A 74 9.50 -7.18 -1.39
CA MET A 74 9.65 -5.76 -1.13
C MET A 74 9.06 -5.40 0.23
N ALA A 75 9.64 -4.37 0.85
CA ALA A 75 9.17 -3.77 2.08
C ALA A 75 9.17 -2.25 1.94
N ILE A 76 8.19 -1.59 2.54
CA ILE A 76 8.15 -0.13 2.62
C ILE A 76 9.12 0.30 3.73
N THR A 77 10.24 0.93 3.36
CA THR A 77 11.27 1.36 4.31
C THR A 77 11.09 2.81 4.75
N THR A 78 10.64 3.68 3.86
CA THR A 78 10.43 5.11 4.13
C THR A 78 9.39 5.69 3.19
N VAL A 79 8.54 6.58 3.70
CA VAL A 79 7.56 7.33 2.91
C VAL A 79 7.91 8.81 3.02
N LYS A 80 8.10 9.48 1.88
CA LYS A 80 8.30 10.93 1.80
C LYS A 80 7.19 11.53 0.95
N GLN A 81 6.57 12.58 1.45
CA GLN A 81 5.47 13.29 0.79
C GLN A 81 5.84 14.75 0.56
N GLY A 82 5.27 15.35 -0.47
CA GLY A 82 5.45 16.76 -0.80
C GLY A 82 4.30 17.28 -1.65
N VAL A 83 4.07 18.58 -1.60
CA VAL A 83 3.06 19.26 -2.41
C VAL A 83 3.74 19.97 -3.57
N VAL A 84 3.21 19.80 -4.78
CA VAL A 84 3.66 20.51 -5.97
C VAL A 84 2.54 21.43 -6.46
N ASN A 85 2.80 22.73 -6.48
CA ASN A 85 1.91 23.74 -7.04
C ASN A 85 2.71 24.63 -8.01
N LYS A 86 2.46 24.50 -9.31
CA LYS A 86 3.16 25.21 -10.38
C LYS A 86 2.18 25.52 -11.50
N SER A 87 2.37 26.66 -12.16
CA SER A 87 1.65 27.03 -13.38
C SER A 87 2.60 26.99 -14.57
N TYR A 88 2.14 26.48 -15.71
CA TYR A 88 2.91 26.41 -16.96
C TYR A 88 2.02 26.73 -18.16
N TYR A 89 2.63 27.16 -19.26
CA TYR A 89 1.95 27.41 -20.53
C TYR A 89 2.22 26.25 -21.50
N GLN A 90 1.19 25.82 -22.23
CA GLN A 90 1.30 24.80 -23.26
C GLN A 90 0.39 25.17 -24.44
N ASP A 91 0.98 25.34 -25.61
CA ASP A 91 0.34 25.87 -26.81
C ASP A 91 -0.35 24.80 -27.66
N ARG A 92 0.05 23.54 -27.50
CA ARG A 92 -0.36 22.42 -28.38
C ARG A 92 -1.27 21.37 -27.75
N ILE A 93 -1.66 21.52 -26.49
CA ILE A 93 -2.60 20.59 -25.83
C ILE A 93 -3.95 21.27 -25.58
N LYS A 94 -4.99 20.44 -25.45
CA LYS A 94 -6.31 20.92 -25.03
C LYS A 94 -6.20 21.77 -23.77
N LYS A 95 -6.94 22.88 -23.74
CA LYS A 95 -7.18 23.64 -22.51
C LYS A 95 -8.02 22.81 -21.54
#